data_AF-A0A0A0DU04-F1
#
_entry.id   AF-A0A0A0DU04-F1
#
_cell.length_a   1.000
_cell.length_b   1.000
_cell.length_c   1.000
_cell.angle_alpha   90.00
_cell.angle_beta   90.00
_cell.angle_gamma   90.00
#
_symmetry.space_group_name_H-M   'P 1'
#
loop_
_entity.id
_entity.type
_entity.pdbx_description
1 polymer ?
#
loop_
_entity_poly.entity_id
_entity_poly.type
_entity_poly.pdbx_seq_one_letter_code
_entity_poly.pdbx_strand_id
1 'polypeptide(L)'
;MNKRDFLVHGGGVLLSGATMGAAWAARAPANATPYEGALTTMPQLARWQTLQGLRFDCRTTLGRPVALMLSDVIESAHAAPHTGIEQFTLSFEGPRALPLRPGLYTLQHAQTGDVAMYLEPVRHGEHISYAAHFSLLT
;
A
#
# COMPACT_ATOMS: atom_id res chain seq x y z
N MET A 1 -64.01 7.50 14.19
CA MET A 1 -63.46 6.23 14.75
C MET A 1 -62.10 6.06 14.09
N ASN A 2 -60.93 6.06 14.72
CA ASN A 2 -60.44 6.07 16.12
C ASN A 2 -59.41 7.23 16.23
N LYS A 3 -59.55 8.28 17.04
CA LYS A 3 -59.41 8.41 18.51
C LYS A 3 -58.10 7.78 19.03
N ARG A 4 -57.09 8.64 19.26
CA ARG A 4 -56.50 9.02 20.58
C ARG A 4 -55.52 7.95 21.07
N ASP A 5 -54.25 8.26 21.23
CA ASP A 5 -53.62 8.77 22.45
C ASP A 5 -52.08 8.70 22.21
N PHE A 6 -51.14 9.39 22.85
CA PHE A 6 -51.07 10.07 24.14
C PHE A 6 -50.07 11.22 24.04
N LEU A 7 -50.40 12.32 24.71
CA LEU A 7 -49.60 13.53 24.88
C LEU A 7 -49.03 13.45 26.30
N VAL A 8 -47.71 13.46 26.50
CA VAL A 8 -47.11 13.68 27.84
C VAL A 8 -45.87 14.55 27.73
N HIS A 9 -46.07 15.79 28.18
CA HIS A 9 -45.24 16.64 29.07
C HIS A 9 -43.71 16.67 28.83
N GLY A 10 -43.03 17.81 28.83
CA GLY A 10 -43.34 19.20 29.19
C GLY A 10 -42.20 20.06 28.63
N GLY A 11 -42.43 21.33 28.29
CA GLY A 11 -42.15 22.45 29.20
C GLY A 11 -40.65 22.48 29.58
N GLY A 12 -39.83 23.44 29.19
CA GLY A 12 -40.00 24.72 28.56
C GLY A 12 -38.71 25.52 28.81
N VAL A 13 -38.45 26.50 27.93
CA VAL A 13 -37.74 27.77 28.20
C VAL A 13 -36.25 27.73 28.56
N LEU A 14 -35.47 28.23 27.59
CA LEU A 14 -34.43 29.28 27.64
C LEU A 14 -33.59 29.43 28.92
N LEU A 15 -32.25 29.45 28.76
CA LEU A 15 -31.47 30.70 28.80
C LEU A 15 -29.97 30.42 28.62
N SER A 16 -29.33 31.39 27.96
CA SER A 16 -27.91 31.53 27.67
C SER A 16 -27.01 31.43 28.90
N GLY A 17 -25.80 30.87 28.73
CA GLY A 17 -24.73 30.97 29.71
C GLY A 17 -23.41 30.48 29.11
N ALA A 18 -22.53 31.43 28.80
CA ALA A 18 -21.16 31.14 28.39
C ALA A 18 -20.36 30.54 29.55
N THR A 19 -19.64 29.44 29.30
CA THR A 19 -18.45 29.08 30.05
C THR A 19 -17.38 28.55 29.09
N MET A 20 -16.20 29.17 29.14
CA MET A 20 -14.97 28.55 28.65
C MET A 20 -14.77 27.23 29.41
N GLY A 21 -14.41 26.17 28.68
CA GLY A 21 -14.09 24.87 29.26
C GLY A 21 -13.41 23.99 28.23
N ALA A 22 -12.08 24.03 28.20
CA ALA A 22 -11.25 23.07 27.50
C ALA A 22 -11.51 21.67 28.06
N ALA A 23 -11.88 20.71 27.21
CA ALA A 23 -11.62 19.28 27.40
C ALA A 23 -12.23 18.48 26.25
N TRP A 24 -11.47 18.23 25.20
CA TRP A 24 -11.47 16.90 24.58
C TRP A 24 -10.16 16.67 23.85
N ALA A 25 -9.11 16.44 24.65
CA ALA A 25 -8.02 15.59 24.19
C ALA A 25 -8.59 14.17 24.07
N ALA A 26 -9.18 13.84 22.92
CA ALA A 26 -9.40 12.45 22.55
C ALA A 26 -8.03 11.85 22.24
N ARG A 27 -7.36 11.39 23.31
CA ARG A 27 -6.18 10.55 23.21
C ARG A 27 -6.63 9.24 22.56
N ALA A 28 -6.39 9.12 21.26
CA ALA A 28 -6.46 7.83 20.58
C ALA A 28 -5.60 6.84 21.38
N PRO A 29 -6.10 5.63 21.70
CA PRO A 29 -5.24 4.61 22.27
C PRO A 29 -4.13 4.35 21.25
N ALA A 30 -2.91 4.79 21.62
CA ALA A 30 -1.67 4.42 20.96
C ALA A 30 -1.45 2.93 21.19
N ASN A 31 -2.19 2.11 20.46
CA ASN A 31 -1.93 0.69 20.25
C ASN A 31 -1.85 0.48 18.74
N ALA A 32 -1.06 1.32 18.07
CA ALA A 32 -0.37 0.87 16.88
C ALA A 32 0.58 -0.22 17.36
N THR A 33 0.25 -1.47 17.06
CA THR A 33 1.14 -2.61 17.21
C THR A 33 2.53 -2.21 16.69
N PRO A 34 3.59 -2.33 17.49
CA PRO A 34 4.94 -2.02 17.05
C PRO A 34 5.41 -3.14 16.12
N TYR A 35 4.95 -3.13 14.88
CA TYR A 35 5.58 -3.88 13.79
C TYR A 35 6.47 -2.98 12.93
N GLU A 36 6.46 -1.66 13.16
CA GLU A 36 7.30 -0.68 12.45
C GLU A 36 8.73 -0.53 13.01
N GLY A 37 9.10 -1.25 14.08
CA GLY A 37 10.39 -1.02 14.76
C GLY A 37 11.52 -2.01 14.45
N ALA A 38 11.24 -3.16 13.81
CA ALA A 38 12.19 -4.27 13.75
C ALA A 38 12.67 -4.65 12.33
N LEU A 39 12.25 -3.92 11.29
CA LEU A 39 12.68 -4.16 9.90
C LEU A 39 13.51 -3.01 9.30
N THR A 40 13.93 -2.05 10.13
CA THR A 40 14.65 -0.83 9.74
C THR A 40 16.16 -0.99 9.54
N THR A 41 16.70 -2.21 9.58
CA THR A 41 18.15 -2.44 9.41
C THR A 41 18.52 -3.40 8.28
N MET A 42 17.54 -3.94 7.54
CA MET A 42 17.84 -4.74 6.34
C MET A 42 17.74 -3.86 5.08
N PRO A 43 18.75 -3.92 4.20
CA PRO A 43 18.69 -3.33 2.86
C PRO A 43 17.41 -3.76 2.13
N GLN A 44 16.80 -2.86 1.37
CA GLN A 44 15.52 -3.13 0.70
C GLN A 44 15.65 -4.23 -0.35
N LEU A 45 16.79 -4.31 -1.04
CA LEU A 45 17.16 -5.39 -1.95
C LEU A 45 17.04 -6.74 -1.26
N ALA A 46 17.65 -6.88 -0.07
CA ALA A 46 17.62 -8.13 0.68
C ALA A 46 16.20 -8.52 1.09
N ARG A 47 15.35 -7.54 1.41
CA ARG A 47 13.93 -7.79 1.71
C ARG A 47 13.21 -8.33 0.47
N TRP A 48 13.40 -7.73 -0.71
CA TRP A 48 12.78 -8.18 -1.94
C TRP A 48 13.29 -9.55 -2.42
N GLN A 49 14.56 -9.87 -2.21
CA GLN A 49 15.12 -11.17 -2.53
C GLN A 49 14.42 -12.32 -1.79
N THR A 50 13.98 -12.10 -0.54
CA THR A 50 13.21 -13.12 0.21
C THR A 50 11.80 -13.36 -0.33
N LEU A 51 11.30 -12.45 -1.18
CA LEU A 51 9.97 -12.52 -1.79
C LEU A 51 9.99 -13.07 -3.22
N GLN A 52 11.16 -13.44 -3.74
CA GLN A 52 11.29 -13.99 -5.09
C GLN A 52 10.48 -15.28 -5.23
N GLY A 53 9.80 -15.44 -6.35
CA GLY A 53 8.86 -16.53 -6.63
C GLY A 53 7.45 -16.32 -6.06
N LEU A 54 7.23 -15.28 -5.25
CA LEU A 54 5.90 -14.99 -4.71
C LEU A 54 5.02 -14.24 -5.71
N ARG A 55 3.71 -14.39 -5.51
CA ARG A 55 2.66 -13.81 -6.35
C ARG A 55 2.07 -12.57 -5.70
N PHE A 56 1.92 -11.53 -6.48
CA PHE A 56 1.35 -10.26 -6.11
C PHE A 56 0.11 -9.99 -6.97
N ASP A 57 -0.98 -9.60 -6.35
CA ASP A 57 -2.21 -9.25 -7.07
C ASP A 57 -2.27 -7.75 -7.30
N CYS A 58 -2.68 -7.34 -8.49
CA CYS A 58 -2.89 -5.94 -8.84
C CYS A 58 -4.12 -5.82 -9.75
N ARG A 59 -4.44 -4.59 -10.14
CA ARG A 59 -5.53 -4.30 -11.08
C ARG A 59 -5.02 -3.52 -12.28
N THR A 60 -5.55 -3.84 -13.46
CA THR A 60 -5.35 -2.99 -14.64
C THR A 60 -5.98 -1.61 -14.43
N THR A 61 -5.66 -0.65 -15.31
CA THR A 61 -6.33 0.66 -15.34
C THR A 61 -7.86 0.57 -15.56
N LEU A 62 -8.35 -0.55 -16.08
CA LEU A 62 -9.77 -0.86 -16.24
C LEU A 62 -10.34 -1.68 -15.07
N GLY A 63 -9.60 -1.84 -13.98
CA GLY A 63 -10.03 -2.52 -12.75
C GLY A 63 -10.00 -4.04 -12.79
N ARG A 64 -9.49 -4.67 -13.87
CA ARG A 64 -9.42 -6.14 -14.00
C ARG A 64 -8.29 -6.70 -13.12
N PRO A 65 -8.51 -7.80 -12.38
CA PRO A 65 -7.47 -8.40 -11.57
C PRO A 65 -6.39 -9.01 -12.46
N VAL A 66 -5.14 -8.79 -12.10
CA VAL A 66 -3.96 -9.39 -12.72
C VAL A 66 -3.02 -9.83 -11.62
N ALA A 67 -2.51 -11.05 -11.75
CA ALA A 67 -1.48 -11.54 -10.87
C ALA A 67 -0.13 -11.49 -11.56
N LEU A 68 0.86 -11.01 -10.81
CA LEU A 68 2.24 -10.93 -11.22
C LEU A 68 3.08 -11.79 -10.28
N MET A 69 4.02 -12.55 -10.82
CA MET A 69 4.99 -13.30 -10.02
C MET A 69 6.31 -12.54 -10.01
N LEU A 70 6.91 -12.29 -8.85
CA LEU A 70 8.26 -11.72 -8.76
C LEU A 70 9.25 -12.79 -9.25
N SER A 71 9.72 -12.69 -10.49
CA SER A 71 10.60 -13.69 -11.08
C SER A 71 12.07 -13.42 -10.75
N ASP A 72 12.47 -12.15 -10.67
CA ASP A 72 13.86 -11.80 -10.40
C ASP A 72 14.03 -10.48 -9.63
N VAL A 73 15.15 -10.36 -8.92
CA VAL A 73 15.58 -9.17 -8.18
C VAL A 73 17.02 -8.86 -8.55
N ILE A 74 17.18 -7.90 -9.46
CA ILE A 74 18.45 -7.62 -10.14
C ILE A 74 19.11 -6.42 -9.45
N GLU A 75 20.23 -6.65 -8.79
CA GLU A 75 21.07 -5.57 -8.26
C GLU A 75 21.76 -4.83 -9.41
N SER A 76 21.76 -3.49 -9.34
CA SER A 76 22.43 -2.68 -10.34
C SER A 76 23.94 -2.73 -10.12
N ALA A 77 24.69 -3.24 -11.09
CA ALA A 77 26.16 -3.23 -11.07
C ALA A 77 26.77 -1.80 -11.03
N HIS A 78 25.95 -0.77 -11.30
CA HIS A 78 26.36 0.63 -11.28
C HIS A 78 26.08 1.33 -9.94
N ALA A 79 25.52 0.63 -8.94
CA ALA A 79 25.39 1.17 -7.60
C ALA A 79 26.78 1.45 -7.04
N ALA A 80 27.15 2.73 -6.95
CA ALA A 80 28.48 3.11 -6.49
C ALA A 80 28.58 2.77 -4.99
N PRO A 81 29.55 1.94 -4.55
CA PRO A 81 29.57 1.32 -3.22
C PRO A 81 29.73 2.30 -2.05
N HIS A 82 29.89 3.60 -2.31
CA HIS A 82 30.16 4.65 -1.33
C HIS A 82 29.08 5.75 -1.33
N THR A 83 27.98 5.55 -2.07
CA THR A 83 26.98 6.60 -2.26
C THR A 83 25.84 6.55 -1.26
N GLY A 84 25.73 5.50 -0.45
CA GLY A 84 24.54 5.29 0.40
C GLY A 84 23.26 5.20 -0.44
N ILE A 85 23.39 4.71 -1.69
CA ILE A 85 22.28 4.51 -2.61
C ILE A 85 22.21 3.03 -2.94
N GLU A 86 21.03 2.46 -2.76
CA GLU A 86 20.68 1.10 -3.16
C GLU A 86 19.88 1.15 -4.46
N GLN A 87 20.43 0.56 -5.52
CA GLN A 87 19.81 0.52 -6.85
C GLN A 87 19.57 -0.90 -7.29
N PHE A 88 18.32 -1.20 -7.64
CA PHE A 88 17.92 -2.53 -8.08
C PHE A 88 16.67 -2.48 -8.95
N THR A 89 16.43 -3.57 -9.66
CA THR A 89 15.24 -3.76 -10.50
C THR A 89 14.50 -5.01 -10.06
N LEU A 90 13.20 -4.87 -9.84
CA LEU A 90 12.31 -6.02 -9.66
C LEU A 90 11.75 -6.41 -11.02
N SER A 91 11.86 -7.69 -11.37
CA SER A 91 11.27 -8.26 -12.58
C SER A 91 10.08 -9.11 -12.21
N PHE A 92 8.93 -8.79 -12.77
CA PHE A 92 7.70 -9.53 -12.56
C PHE A 92 7.24 -10.20 -13.85
N GLU A 93 6.72 -11.42 -13.76
CA GLU A 93 6.07 -12.10 -14.87
C GLU A 93 4.55 -12.05 -14.73
N GLY A 94 3.86 -11.77 -15.83
CA GLY A 94 2.41 -11.75 -15.85
C GLY A 94 1.79 -12.37 -17.11
N PRO A 95 0.46 -12.51 -17.12
CA PRO A 95 -0.27 -13.16 -18.20
C PRO A 95 -0.25 -12.34 -19.49
N ARG A 96 -0.08 -13.01 -20.64
CA ARG A 96 -0.13 -12.36 -21.96
C ARG A 96 -1.50 -11.86 -22.37
N ALA A 97 -2.55 -12.51 -21.88
CA ALA A 97 -3.93 -12.17 -22.24
C ALA A 97 -4.38 -10.81 -21.69
N LEU A 98 -3.72 -10.32 -20.63
CA LEU A 98 -4.04 -9.07 -19.95
C LEU A 98 -2.74 -8.28 -19.70
N PRO A 99 -2.13 -7.74 -20.78
CA PRO A 99 -0.90 -6.96 -20.63
C PRO A 99 -1.16 -5.67 -19.86
N LEU A 100 -0.31 -5.37 -18.88
CA LEU A 100 -0.31 -4.08 -18.22
C LEU A 100 0.38 -3.05 -19.13
N ARG A 101 -0.15 -1.83 -19.15
CA ARG A 101 0.52 -0.67 -19.76
C ARG A 101 1.55 -0.11 -18.78
N PRO A 102 2.58 0.63 -19.25
CA PRO A 102 3.44 1.37 -18.34
C PRO A 102 2.61 2.24 -17.39
N GLY A 103 2.89 2.21 -16.09
CA GLY A 103 2.11 2.97 -15.12
C GLY A 103 2.37 2.61 -13.67
N LEU A 104 1.80 3.40 -12.75
CA LEU A 104 1.83 3.13 -11.32
C LEU A 104 0.73 2.13 -10.96
N TYR A 105 1.09 1.03 -10.31
CA TYR A 105 0.18 -0.01 -9.86
C TYR A 105 0.38 -0.29 -8.38
N THR A 106 -0.72 -0.59 -7.69
CA THR A 106 -0.69 -1.13 -6.33
C THR A 106 -0.65 -2.65 -6.41
N LEU A 107 0.45 -3.24 -5.98
CA LEU A 107 0.65 -4.67 -5.82
C LEU A 107 0.29 -5.06 -4.38
N GLN A 108 -0.50 -6.10 -4.24
CA GLN A 108 -1.04 -6.56 -2.97
C GLN A 108 -0.47 -7.94 -2.65
N HIS A 109 0.09 -8.09 -1.46
CA HIS A 109 0.54 -9.38 -0.96
C HIS A 109 0.52 -9.41 0.58
N ALA A 110 0.29 -10.57 1.17
CA ALA A 110 0.06 -10.70 2.61
C ALA A 110 1.29 -10.30 3.46
N GLN A 111 2.51 -10.49 2.96
CA GLN A 111 3.75 -10.19 3.71
C GLN A 111 4.22 -8.74 3.59
N THR A 112 3.92 -8.08 2.46
CA THR A 112 4.36 -6.70 2.19
C THR A 112 3.27 -5.66 2.40
N GLY A 113 2.01 -6.10 2.47
CA GLY A 113 0.86 -5.22 2.32
C GLY A 113 0.75 -4.68 0.89
N ASP A 114 0.12 -3.51 0.78
CA ASP A 114 -0.05 -2.80 -0.48
C ASP A 114 1.22 -1.99 -0.81
N VAL A 115 1.83 -2.29 -1.95
CA VAL A 115 3.03 -1.61 -2.44
C VAL A 115 2.72 -0.95 -3.78
N ALA A 116 2.85 0.38 -3.83
CA ALA A 116 2.73 1.12 -5.08
C ALA A 116 4.09 1.15 -5.80
N MET A 117 4.13 0.71 -7.06
CA MET A 117 5.33 0.80 -7.88
C MET A 117 5.00 1.03 -9.35
N TYR A 118 5.94 1.67 -10.05
CA TYR A 118 5.82 1.91 -11.47
C TYR A 118 6.33 0.69 -12.23
N LEU A 119 5.47 0.10 -13.06
CA LEU A 119 5.76 -1.10 -13.84
C LEU A 119 5.91 -0.74 -15.31
N GLU A 120 7.00 -1.18 -15.93
CA GLU A 120 7.23 -1.07 -17.37
C GLU A 120 7.22 -2.45 -18.04
N PRO A 121 6.37 -2.69 -19.04
CA PRO A 121 6.36 -3.96 -19.76
C PRO A 121 7.62 -4.13 -20.60
N VAL A 122 8.35 -5.22 -20.33
CA VAL A 122 9.50 -5.70 -21.11
C VAL A 122 9.07 -6.99 -21.80
N ARG A 123 9.06 -7.00 -23.13
CA ARG A 123 8.63 -8.19 -23.89
C ARG A 123 9.75 -9.23 -23.94
N HIS A 124 9.54 -10.38 -23.31
CA HIS A 124 10.45 -11.53 -23.36
C HIS A 124 9.74 -12.81 -23.83
N GLY A 125 10.18 -13.40 -24.94
CA GLY A 125 9.85 -14.78 -25.33
C GLY A 125 8.35 -15.11 -25.39
N GLU A 126 7.87 -15.96 -24.47
CA GLU A 126 6.48 -16.44 -24.33
C GLU A 126 5.69 -15.82 -23.16
N HIS A 127 6.30 -14.98 -22.31
CA HIS A 127 5.64 -14.26 -21.22
C HIS A 127 5.73 -12.74 -21.39
N ILE A 128 5.01 -11.96 -20.58
CA ILE A 128 5.26 -10.51 -20.49
C ILE A 128 5.93 -10.29 -19.15
N SER A 129 7.14 -9.76 -19.20
CA SER A 129 7.87 -9.34 -18.01
C SER A 129 7.58 -7.86 -17.75
N TYR A 130 7.67 -7.44 -16.50
CA TYR A 130 7.47 -6.07 -16.07
C TYR A 130 8.62 -5.67 -15.16
N ALA A 131 9.30 -4.59 -15.47
CA ALA A 131 10.38 -4.06 -14.65
C ALA A 131 9.85 -2.95 -13.75
N ALA A 132 10.29 -2.95 -12.49
CA ALA A 132 10.20 -1.81 -11.58
C ALA A 132 11.60 -1.44 -11.13
N HIS A 133 12.01 -0.20 -11.41
CA HIS A 133 13.34 0.30 -11.10
C HIS A 133 13.32 1.12 -9.80
N PHE A 134 14.27 0.82 -8.91
CA PHE A 134 14.40 1.48 -7.63
C PHE A 134 15.80 2.09 -7.48
N SER A 135 15.83 3.29 -6.88
CA SER A 135 17.03 3.98 -6.43
C SER A 135 16.70 4.63 -5.10
N LEU A 136 17.09 3.98 -4.01
CA LEU A 136 16.72 4.36 -2.64
C LEU A 136 17.94 4.89 -1.90
N LEU A 137 17.75 5.92 -1.07
CA LEU A 137 18.76 6.36 -0.11
C LEU A 137 18.72 5.43 1.12
N THR A 138 19.87 4.94 1.54
CA THR A 138 20.03 4.00 2.67
C THR A 138 20.70 4.64 3.87
#